data_AF-A0AAN7PAX6-F1
#
_entry.id   AF-A0AAN7PAX6-F1
#
_cell.length_a   1.000
_cell.length_b   1.000
_cell.length_c   1.000
_cell.angle_alpha   90.00
_cell.angle_beta   90.00
_cell.angle_gamma   90.00
#
_symmetry.space_group_name_H-M   'P 1'
#
loop_
_entity.id
_entity.type
_entity.pdbx_description
1 polymer ?
#
loop_
_entity_poly.entity_id
_entity_poly.type
_entity_poly.pdbx_seq_one_letter_code
_entity_poly.pdbx_strand_id
1 'polypeptide(L)'
;MSTGLDVFVNHTVSIITSDGRNFIGTLKGFDQTINIILDESHERVYSTTTGVEQVMLGLHIIRGDNVAIIGLIDEELDNRLNLANIKAEPLNSVVH
;
A
#
# COMPACT_ATOMS: atom_id res chain seq x y z
N MET A 1 8.46 -4.74 -23.02
CA MET A 1 7.39 -5.33 -22.18
C MET A 1 6.94 -4.24 -21.24
N SER A 2 5.97 -3.41 -21.65
CA SER A 2 5.36 -2.46 -20.71
C SER A 2 4.54 -3.28 -19.73
N THR A 3 4.98 -3.36 -18.48
CA THR A 3 4.17 -3.99 -17.45
C THR A 3 3.00 -3.05 -17.19
N GLY A 4 1.87 -3.57 -16.70
CA GLY A 4 0.73 -2.70 -16.33
C GLY A 4 1.07 -1.66 -15.24
N LEU A 5 2.26 -1.74 -14.63
CA LEU A 5 2.70 -0.86 -13.55
C LEU A 5 3.40 0.41 -14.01
N ASP A 6 3.84 0.49 -15.28
CA ASP A 6 4.44 1.70 -15.83
C ASP A 6 3.51 2.92 -15.64
N VAL A 7 2.19 2.70 -15.75
CA VAL A 7 1.18 3.75 -15.57
C VAL A 7 1.00 4.21 -14.12
N PHE A 8 1.51 3.45 -13.15
CA PHE A 8 1.38 3.78 -11.72
C PHE A 8 2.60 4.56 -11.20
N VAL A 9 3.68 4.65 -11.97
CA VAL A 9 4.89 5.38 -11.56
C VAL A 9 4.56 6.85 -11.32
N ASN A 10 5.10 7.41 -10.23
CA ASN A 10 4.84 8.75 -9.71
C ASN A 10 3.39 9.03 -9.30
N HIS A 11 2.57 7.99 -9.10
CA HIS A 11 1.23 8.11 -8.53
C HIS A 11 1.17 7.44 -7.15
N THR A 12 0.19 7.88 -6.35
CA THR A 12 -0.10 7.28 -5.04
C THR A 12 -0.75 5.91 -5.23
N VAL A 13 -0.16 4.89 -4.60
CA VAL A 13 -0.63 3.50 -4.67
C VAL A 13 -0.82 2.91 -3.28
N SER A 14 -1.75 1.96 -3.17
CA SER A 14 -1.90 1.05 -2.04
C SER A 14 -1.26 -0.29 -2.39
N ILE A 15 -0.32 -0.74 -1.57
CA ILE A 15 0.31 -2.05 -1.65
C ILE A 15 -0.25 -2.92 -0.54
N ILE A 16 -0.84 -4.06 -0.91
CA ILE A 16 -1.17 -5.13 0.04
C ILE A 16 -0.09 -6.19 -0.06
N THR A 17 0.52 -6.53 1.07
CA THR A 17 1.53 -7.58 1.14
C THR A 17 0.91 -8.94 1.48
N SER A 18 1.66 -10.00 1.20
CA SER A 18 1.24 -11.40 1.44
C SER A 18 1.00 -11.71 2.92
N ASP A 19 1.58 -10.95 3.85
CA ASP A 19 1.35 -11.06 5.29
C ASP A 19 0.12 -10.26 5.78
N GLY A 20 -0.59 -9.55 4.90
CA GLY A 20 -1.82 -8.82 5.24
C GLY A 20 -1.62 -7.36 5.66
N ARG A 21 -0.48 -6.75 5.33
CA ARG A 21 -0.22 -5.34 5.64
C ARG A 21 -0.60 -4.45 4.47
N ASN A 22 -0.95 -3.19 4.76
CA ASN A 22 -1.37 -2.22 3.76
C ASN A 22 -0.47 -0.98 3.82
N PHE A 23 0.29 -0.74 2.76
CA PHE A 23 1.18 0.41 2.64
C PHE A 23 0.65 1.38 1.59
N ILE A 24 0.73 2.66 1.87
CA ILE A 24 0.38 3.72 0.94
C ILE A 24 1.64 4.53 0.71
N GLY A 25 1.91 4.88 -0.54
CA GLY A 25 3.01 5.77 -0.89
C GLY A 25 3.04 6.07 -2.38
N THR A 26 3.97 6.93 -2.79
CA THR A 26 4.19 7.21 -4.20
C THR A 26 5.10 6.13 -4.80
N LEU A 27 4.63 5.43 -5.85
CA LEU A 27 5.45 4.46 -6.56
C LEU A 27 6.56 5.17 -7.34
N LYS A 28 7.82 5.04 -6.90
CA LYS A 28 8.96 5.65 -7.61
C LYS A 28 9.58 4.73 -8.66
N GLY A 29 9.45 3.42 -8.47
CA GLY A 29 9.98 2.46 -9.42
C GLY A 29 9.68 1.03 -9.02
N PHE A 30 9.82 0.15 -10.00
CA PHE A 30 9.71 -1.28 -9.83
C PHE A 30 10.69 -2.00 -10.76
N ASP A 31 10.92 -3.29 -10.51
CA ASP A 31 11.70 -4.15 -11.41
C ASP A 31 10.89 -5.32 -11.97
N GLN A 32 11.52 -6.15 -12.79
CA GLN A 32 10.89 -7.31 -13.44
C GLN A 32 10.38 -8.39 -12.46
N THR A 33 10.82 -8.35 -11.21
CA THR A 33 10.37 -9.25 -10.13
C THR A 33 9.39 -8.58 -9.18
N ILE A 34 8.90 -7.38 -9.53
CA ILE A 34 7.96 -6.59 -8.73
C ILE A 34 8.56 -6.17 -7.37
N ASN A 35 9.88 -6.04 -7.26
CA ASN A 35 10.43 -5.26 -6.15
C ASN A 35 10.02 -3.80 -6.35
N ILE A 36 9.51 -3.15 -5.31
CA ILE A 36 8.90 -1.82 -5.40
C ILE A 36 9.63 -0.85 -4.50
N ILE A 37 9.83 0.37 -4.99
CA ILE A 37 10.29 1.51 -4.22
C ILE A 37 9.09 2.46 -4.03
N LEU A 38 8.70 2.65 -2.77
CA LEU A 38 7.71 3.65 -2.36
C LEU A 38 8.41 4.82 -1.70
N ASP A 39 7.96 6.03 -2.01
CA ASP A 39 8.37 7.26 -1.34
C ASP A 39 7.21 7.84 -0.55
N GLU A 40 7.52 8.67 0.45
CA GLU A 40 6.55 9.27 1.37
C GLU A 40 5.54 8.25 1.95
N SER A 41 6.01 7.03 2.18
CA SER A 41 5.14 5.91 2.50
C SER A 41 4.73 5.86 3.97
N HIS A 42 3.54 5.32 4.21
CA HIS A 42 3.02 4.99 5.53
C HIS A 42 2.25 3.67 5.50
N GLU A 43 2.24 2.96 6.63
CA GLU A 43 1.41 1.78 6.82
C GLU A 43 0.04 2.18 7.39
N ARG A 44 -1.04 1.63 6.85
CA ARG A 44 -2.38 1.69 7.45
C ARG A 44 -2.65 0.44 8.27
N VAL A 45 -2.71 0.60 9.59
CA VAL A 45 -3.02 -0.47 10.53
C VAL A 45 -4.51 -0.43 10.87
N TYR A 46 -5.24 -1.47 10.47
CA TYR A 46 -6.67 -1.61 10.72
C TYR A 46 -6.93 -2.35 12.02
N SER A 47 -7.90 -1.87 12.80
CA SER A 47 -8.30 -2.45 14.08
C SER A 47 -9.83 -2.43 14.21
N THR A 48 -10.36 -3.36 15.00
CA THR A 48 -11.78 -3.41 15.35
C THR A 48 -12.12 -2.47 16.53
N THR A 49 -11.12 -2.03 17.29
CA THR A 49 -11.31 -1.24 18.51
C THR A 49 -11.02 0.24 18.29
N THR A 50 -9.93 0.54 17.59
CA THR A 50 -9.43 1.88 17.28
C THR A 50 -9.59 2.21 15.80
N GLY A 51 -9.54 3.51 15.47
CA GLY A 51 -9.49 3.96 14.09
C GLY A 51 -8.21 3.50 13.38
N VAL A 52 -8.16 3.68 12.06
CA VAL A 52 -6.97 3.33 11.28
C VAL A 52 -5.80 4.20 11.71
N GLU A 53 -4.70 3.55 12.10
CA GLU A 53 -3.44 4.21 12.46
C GLU A 53 -2.53 4.31 11.22
N GLN A 54 -1.85 5.45 11.07
CA GLN A 54 -0.86 5.67 10.02
C GLN A 54 0.54 5.71 10.60
N VAL A 55 1.36 4.72 10.25
CA VAL A 55 2.77 4.63 10.69
C VAL A 55 3.66 5.11 9.56
N MET A 56 4.30 6.27 9.72
CA MET A 56 5.18 6.87 8.71
C MET A 56 6.49 6.09 8.55
N LEU A 57 6.87 5.82 7.31
CA LEU A 57 8.07 5.07 6.93
C LEU A 57 9.01 5.89 6.04
N GLY A 58 8.46 6.78 5.21
CA GLY A 58 9.23 7.56 4.24
C GLY A 58 9.60 6.71 3.01
N LEU A 59 10.89 6.64 2.67
CA LEU A 59 11.36 5.79 1.59
C LEU A 59 11.37 4.31 2.03
N HIS A 60 10.61 3.46 1.36
CA HIS A 60 10.41 2.07 1.72
C HIS A 60 10.54 1.15 0.50
N ILE A 61 11.30 0.06 0.65
CA ILE A 61 11.48 -0.95 -0.41
C ILE A 61 10.77 -2.23 0.00
N ILE A 62 9.87 -2.71 -0.87
CA ILE A 62 9.13 -3.96 -0.68
C ILE A 62 9.66 -4.98 -1.68
N ARG A 63 10.03 -6.17 -1.19
CA ARG A 63 10.44 -7.29 -2.04
C ARG A 63 9.23 -7.87 -2.76
N GLY A 64 9.35 -8.14 -4.06
CA GLY A 64 8.23 -8.53 -4.92
C GLY A 64 7.54 -9.83 -4.54
N ASP A 65 8.26 -10.80 -3.97
CA ASP A 65 7.65 -12.04 -3.46
C ASP A 65 6.63 -11.78 -2.33
N ASN A 66 6.75 -10.64 -1.64
CA ASN A 66 5.83 -10.25 -0.57
C ASN A 66 4.68 -9.37 -1.10
N VAL A 67 4.67 -8.97 -2.36
CA VAL A 67 3.62 -8.12 -2.94
C VAL A 67 2.45 -8.99 -3.38
N ALA A 68 1.25 -8.73 -2.85
CA ALA A 68 0.03 -9.41 -3.27
C ALA A 68 -0.80 -8.54 -4.24
N ILE A 69 -1.00 -7.26 -3.93
CA ILE A 69 -1.83 -6.35 -4.73
C ILE A 69 -1.16 -4.97 -4.80
N ILE A 70 -1.26 -4.32 -5.97
CA ILE A 70 -0.91 -2.93 -6.19
C ILE A 70 -2.15 -2.23 -6.75
N GLY A 71 -2.72 -1.29 -6.01
CA GLY A 71 -3.90 -0.53 -6.40
C GLY A 71 -3.60 0.95 -6.52
N LEU A 72 -3.99 1.59 -7.61
CA LEU A 72 -3.94 3.05 -7.75
C LEU A 72 -4.95 3.70 -6.79
N ILE A 73 -4.53 4.75 -6.08
CA ILE A 73 -5.41 5.50 -5.18
C ILE A 73 -5.90 6.76 -5.89
N ASP A 74 -7.20 7.03 -5.78
CA ASP A 74 -7.77 8.35 -6.03
C ASP A 74 -7.55 9.22 -4.78
N GLU A 75 -6.61 10.16 -4.88
CA GLU A 75 -6.21 11.01 -3.76
C GLU A 75 -7.35 11.92 -3.27
N GLU A 76 -8.23 12.39 -4.16
CA GLU A 76 -9.36 13.23 -3.74
C GLU A 76 -10.37 12.42 -2.92
N LEU A 77 -10.64 11.20 -3.34
CA LEU A 77 -11.52 10.29 -2.60
C LEU A 77 -10.90 9.89 -1.26
N ASP A 78 -9.62 9.54 -1.26
CA ASP A 78 -8.90 9.09 -0.06
C ASP A 78 -8.80 10.20 1.00
N ASN A 79 -8.52 11.45 0.59
CA ASN A 79 -8.49 12.61 1.49
C ASN A 79 -9.84 12.93 2.14
N ARG A 80 -10.96 12.46 1.57
CA ARG A 80 -12.30 12.64 2.15
C ARG A 80 -12.62 11.59 3.22
N LEU A 81 -11.82 10.54 3.34
CA LEU A 81 -12.06 9.47 4.32
C LEU A 81 -11.63 9.92 5.72
N ASN A 82 -12.51 9.74 6.70
CA ASN A 82 -12.16 9.91 8.11
C ASN A 82 -11.60 8.60 8.66
N LEU A 83 -10.31 8.35 8.39
CA LEU A 83 -9.60 7.13 8.78
C LEU A 83 -9.66 6.86 10.30
N ALA A 84 -9.67 7.90 11.13
CA ALA A 84 -9.78 7.78 12.59
C ALA A 84 -11.11 7.16 13.06
N ASN A 85 -12.14 7.15 12.21
CA ASN A 85 -13.44 6.56 12.51
C ASN A 85 -13.70 5.24 11.76
N ILE A 86 -12.78 4.79 10.90
CA ILE A 86 -12.89 3.52 10.18
C ILE A 86 -12.36 2.41 11.08
N LYS A 87 -13.16 1.35 11.23
CA LYS A 87 -12.81 0.16 12.00
C LYS A 87 -13.02 -1.06 11.12
N ALA A 88 -12.02 -1.93 11.06
CA ALA A 88 -12.05 -3.14 10.26
C ALA A 88 -11.16 -4.21 10.89
N GLU A 89 -11.44 -5.47 10.59
CA GLU A 89 -10.53 -6.55 10.93
C GLU A 89 -9.23 -6.42 10.11
N PRO A 90 -8.08 -6.79 10.69
CA PRO A 90 -6.83 -6.90 9.93
C PRO A 90 -6.98 -7.84 8.73
N LEU A 91 -6.25 -7.57 7.65
CA LEU A 91 -6.27 -8.45 6.48
C LEU A 91 -5.59 -9.78 6.82
N ASN A 92 -6.14 -10.86 6.30
CA ASN A 92 -5.53 -12.18 6.43
C ASN A 92 -4.30 -12.30 5.52
N SER A 93 -3.33 -13.11 5.94
CA SER A 93 -2.20 -13.49 5.10
C SER A 93 -2.64 -14.45 3.98
N VAL A 94 -1.88 -14.45 2.89
CA VAL A 94 -2.08 -15.38 1.78
C VAL A 94 -1.69 -16.80 2.22
N VAL A 95 -2.54 -17.78 1.91
CA VAL A 95 -2.26 -19.21 2.13
C VAL A 95 -1.71 -19.79 0.83
N HIS A 96 -0.52 -20.37 0.90
CA HIS A 96 0.17 -20.99 -0.23
C HIS A 96 -0.15 -22.48 -0.38
#